data_AF-A0A5W3RET6-F1
#
_entry.id   AF-A0A5W3RET6-F1
#
_cell.length_a   1.000
_cell.length_b   1.000
_cell.length_c   1.000
_cell.angle_alpha   90.00
_cell.angle_beta   90.00
_cell.angle_gamma   90.00
#
_symmetry.space_group_name_H-M   'P 1'
#
loop_
_entity.id
_entity.type
_entity.pdbx_description
1 polymer ?
#
loop_
_entity_poly.entity_id
_entity_poly.type
_entity_poly.pdbx_seq_one_letter_code
_entity_poly.pdbx_strand_id
1 'polypeptide(L)'
;MGQPVKEIKNRQDVTEYLAGDKIQCLECGKMFQMLGTHLLKMHGMTAAEYRERFNLPAKTPLAGAAYRQIHRDKMNRLIKEGVVTHWHLASAVEKARTTGRGERREFDLIEQKERMKRNSHYQEKTLPPGSKRADGRDADRCREYQRANRAQKKGDNSLMIKYLEKYPKGAPR
;
A
#
# COMPACT_ATOMS: atom_id res chain seq x y z
N MET A 1 17.63 -29.54 10.09
CA MET A 1 18.33 -28.43 9.42
C MET A 1 17.30 -27.69 8.56
N GLY A 2 16.74 -26.57 9.06
CA GLY A 2 15.84 -25.73 8.26
C GLY A 2 16.66 -24.96 7.21
N GLN A 3 16.11 -24.77 6.01
CA GLN A 3 16.74 -23.93 5.01
C GLN A 3 16.81 -22.47 5.50
N PRO A 4 17.81 -21.68 5.09
CA PRO A 4 17.88 -20.27 5.46
C PRO A 4 16.60 -19.57 4.99
N VAL A 5 16.00 -18.80 5.89
CA VAL A 5 14.79 -18.01 5.60
C VAL A 5 15.23 -16.71 4.95
N LYS A 6 14.70 -16.42 3.76
CA LYS A 6 14.93 -15.13 3.08
C LYS A 6 14.04 -14.06 3.70
N GLU A 7 14.64 -12.98 4.19
CA GLU A 7 13.90 -11.79 4.65
C GLU A 7 13.22 -11.09 3.46
N ILE A 8 12.01 -10.59 3.67
CA ILE A 8 11.23 -9.90 2.64
C ILE A 8 11.41 -8.39 2.82
N LYS A 9 12.11 -7.75 1.89
CA LYS A 9 12.39 -6.30 1.94
C LYS A 9 11.62 -5.55 0.86
N ASN A 10 11.51 -6.15 -0.32
CA ASN A 10 10.89 -5.54 -1.49
C ASN A 10 9.71 -6.34 -2.01
N ARG A 11 8.91 -5.71 -2.87
CA ARG A 11 7.81 -6.37 -3.60
C ARG A 11 8.30 -7.54 -4.47
N GLN A 12 9.53 -7.43 -4.99
CA GLN A 12 10.18 -8.51 -5.74
C GLN A 12 10.43 -9.75 -4.86
N ASP A 13 10.88 -9.56 -3.62
CA ASP A 13 11.08 -10.68 -2.69
C ASP A 13 9.77 -11.42 -2.41
N VAL A 14 8.66 -10.69 -2.29
CA VAL A 14 7.32 -11.30 -2.16
C VAL A 14 6.99 -12.14 -3.39
N THR A 15 7.27 -11.65 -4.59
CA THR A 15 6.98 -12.40 -5.82
C THR A 15 7.85 -13.64 -5.97
N GLU A 16 9.14 -13.55 -5.62
CA GLU A 16 10.06 -14.68 -5.63
C GLU A 16 9.66 -15.74 -4.60
N TYR A 17 9.29 -15.30 -3.40
CA TYR A 17 8.81 -16.17 -2.33
C TYR A 17 7.56 -16.97 -2.75
N LEU A 18 6.69 -16.38 -3.57
CA LEU A 18 5.47 -17.01 -4.07
C LEU A 18 5.64 -17.80 -5.37
N ALA A 19 6.80 -17.72 -6.02
CA ALA A 19 7.03 -18.32 -7.33
C ALA A 19 7.19 -19.85 -7.25
N GLY A 20 7.63 -20.38 -6.10
CA GLY A 20 7.85 -21.81 -5.92
C GLY A 20 6.56 -22.64 -5.85
N ASP A 21 6.66 -23.91 -6.25
CA ASP A 21 5.57 -24.89 -6.12
C ASP A 21 5.17 -25.17 -4.67
N LYS A 22 6.14 -25.01 -3.76
CA LYS A 22 5.96 -25.07 -2.31
C LYS A 22 6.37 -23.72 -1.71
N ILE A 23 5.69 -23.35 -0.64
CA ILE A 23 5.94 -22.14 0.12
C ILE A 23 6.77 -22.46 1.37
N GLN A 24 7.80 -21.66 1.65
CA GLN A 24 8.64 -21.81 2.83
C GLN A 24 7.99 -21.12 4.03
N CYS A 25 7.95 -21.76 5.20
CA CYS A 25 7.60 -21.07 6.43
C CYS A 25 8.76 -20.15 6.86
N LEU A 26 8.49 -18.86 6.97
CA LEU A 26 9.47 -17.86 7.44
C LEU A 26 9.82 -17.98 8.93
N GLU A 27 9.13 -18.81 9.71
CA GLU A 27 9.48 -19.08 11.11
C GLU A 27 10.31 -20.35 11.29
N CYS A 28 9.92 -21.45 10.63
CA CYS A 28 10.57 -22.74 10.81
C CYS A 28 11.46 -23.19 9.63
N GLY A 29 11.46 -22.46 8.51
CA GLY A 29 12.26 -22.74 7.32
C GLY A 29 11.86 -24.00 6.54
N LYS A 30 10.73 -24.65 6.89
CA LYS A 30 10.22 -25.86 6.22
C LYS A 30 9.33 -25.51 5.03
N MET A 31 9.31 -26.39 4.03
CA MET A 31 8.53 -26.23 2.80
C MET A 31 7.17 -26.94 2.89
N PHE A 32 6.10 -26.24 2.56
CA PHE A 32 4.74 -26.77 2.57
C PHE A 32 4.00 -26.43 1.27
N GLN A 33 2.96 -27.19 0.92
CA GLN A 33 2.05 -26.80 -0.17
C GLN A 33 1.07 -25.71 0.29
N MET A 34 0.59 -25.82 1.52
CA MET A 34 -0.29 -24.87 2.18
C MET A 34 0.23 -24.54 3.58
N LEU A 35 0.44 -23.26 3.85
CA LEU A 35 1.01 -22.80 5.11
C LEU A 35 -0.05 -22.61 6.19
N GLY A 36 -1.30 -22.31 5.83
CA GLY A 36 -2.36 -21.96 6.79
C GLY A 36 -2.57 -23.00 7.90
N THR A 37 -2.64 -24.29 7.56
CA THR A 37 -2.78 -25.37 8.54
C THR A 37 -1.54 -25.52 9.43
N HIS A 38 -0.36 -25.28 8.86
CA HIS A 38 0.91 -25.35 9.59
C HIS A 38 1.03 -24.22 10.62
N LEU A 39 0.66 -22.98 10.25
CA LEU A 39 0.69 -21.83 11.16
C LEU A 39 -0.16 -22.07 12.40
N LEU A 40 -1.39 -22.56 12.20
CA LEU A 40 -2.29 -22.82 13.32
C LEU A 40 -1.77 -23.94 14.24
N LYS A 41 -1.25 -25.04 13.67
CA LYS A 41 -0.83 -26.22 14.43
C LYS A 41 0.52 -26.07 15.13
N MET A 42 1.50 -25.44 14.46
CA MET A 42 2.88 -25.38 14.96
C MET A 42 3.17 -24.07 15.68
N HIS A 43 2.53 -22.98 15.26
CA HIS A 43 2.84 -21.64 15.74
C HIS A 43 1.67 -20.97 16.47
N GLY A 44 0.47 -21.56 16.44
CA GLY A 44 -0.71 -21.04 17.14
C GLY A 44 -1.18 -19.68 16.62
N MET A 45 -0.77 -19.27 15.41
CA MET A 45 -1.09 -17.95 14.85
C MET A 45 -2.05 -18.03 13.69
N THR A 46 -2.76 -16.93 13.47
CA THR A 46 -3.62 -16.76 12.30
C THR A 46 -2.82 -16.34 11.07
N ALA A 47 -3.40 -16.55 9.89
CA ALA A 47 -2.82 -16.09 8.63
C ALA A 47 -2.70 -14.56 8.54
N ALA A 48 -3.52 -13.80 9.29
CA ALA A 48 -3.45 -12.35 9.33
C ALA A 48 -2.23 -11.88 10.12
N GLU A 49 -2.07 -12.38 11.35
CA GLU A 49 -0.92 -12.11 12.23
C GLU A 49 0.40 -12.49 11.55
N TYR A 50 0.43 -13.63 10.88
CA TYR A 50 1.61 -14.07 10.12
C TYR A 50 1.99 -13.05 9.03
N ARG A 51 0.99 -12.52 8.30
CA ARG A 51 1.27 -11.51 7.27
C ARG A 51 1.74 -10.19 7.84
N GLU A 52 1.27 -9.82 9.03
CA GLU A 52 1.72 -8.60 9.71
C GLU A 52 3.16 -8.75 10.22
N ARG A 53 3.48 -9.86 10.88
CA ARG A 53 4.83 -10.15 11.40
C ARG A 53 5.91 -10.13 10.31
N PHE A 54 5.60 -10.70 9.15
CA PHE A 54 6.55 -10.79 8.03
C PHE A 54 6.36 -9.68 6.98
N ASN A 55 5.62 -8.62 7.31
CA ASN A 55 5.34 -7.49 6.42
C ASN A 55 4.81 -7.90 5.04
N LEU A 56 4.08 -9.02 4.96
CA LEU A 56 3.47 -9.52 3.72
C LEU A 56 2.19 -8.73 3.42
N PRO A 57 1.90 -8.36 2.16
CA PRO A 57 0.63 -7.72 1.80
C PRO A 57 -0.59 -8.52 2.26
N ALA A 58 -1.69 -7.84 2.64
CA ALA A 58 -2.87 -8.49 3.22
C ALA A 58 -3.49 -9.58 2.33
N LYS A 59 -3.43 -9.41 1.00
CA LYS A 59 -3.97 -10.34 0.00
C LYS A 59 -2.96 -11.39 -0.48
N THR A 60 -1.84 -11.53 0.21
CA THR A 60 -0.80 -12.51 -0.16
C THR A 60 -1.29 -13.93 0.12
N PRO A 61 -1.30 -14.83 -0.89
CA PRO A 61 -1.66 -16.22 -0.70
C PRO A 61 -0.55 -16.96 0.06
N LEU A 62 -0.92 -17.75 1.06
CA LEU A 62 0.02 -18.55 1.86
C LEU A 62 0.05 -20.01 1.38
N ALA A 63 0.09 -20.19 0.06
CA ALA A 63 0.11 -21.49 -0.61
C ALA A 63 1.03 -21.42 -1.83
N GLY A 64 1.64 -22.56 -2.18
CA GLY A 64 2.54 -22.67 -3.31
C GLY A 64 1.84 -22.49 -4.67
N ALA A 65 2.62 -22.16 -5.70
CA ALA A 65 2.13 -21.83 -7.04
C ALA A 65 1.31 -22.99 -7.67
N ALA A 66 1.83 -24.22 -7.62
CA ALA A 66 1.14 -25.40 -8.14
C ALA A 66 -0.25 -25.60 -7.53
N TYR A 67 -0.37 -25.51 -6.19
CA TYR A 67 -1.65 -25.65 -5.50
C TYR A 67 -2.63 -24.53 -5.90
N ARG A 68 -2.14 -23.29 -5.99
CA ARG A 68 -2.94 -22.12 -6.40
C ARG A 68 -3.47 -22.28 -7.83
N GLN A 69 -2.69 -22.86 -8.73
CA GLN A 69 -3.09 -23.12 -10.10
C GLN A 69 -4.20 -24.17 -10.16
N ILE A 70 -4.00 -25.33 -9.52
CA ILE A 70 -5.02 -26.40 -9.45
C ILE A 70 -6.34 -25.86 -8.88
N HIS A 71 -6.27 -25.08 -7.79
CA HIS A 71 -7.45 -24.49 -7.19
C HIS A 71 -8.14 -23.49 -8.12
N ARG A 72 -7.37 -22.64 -8.82
CA ARG A 72 -7.91 -21.70 -9.81
C ARG A 72 -8.61 -22.43 -10.95
N ASP A 73 -8.00 -23.47 -11.50
CA ASP A 73 -8.55 -24.24 -12.61
C ASP A 73 -9.83 -24.97 -12.21
N LYS A 74 -9.86 -25.53 -10.99
CA LYS A 74 -11.08 -26.10 -10.40
C LYS A 74 -12.19 -25.05 -10.30
N MET A 75 -11.91 -23.87 -9.76
CA MET A 75 -12.92 -22.81 -9.64
C MET A 75 -13.41 -22.34 -11.02
N ASN A 76 -12.51 -22.15 -11.99
CA ASN A 76 -12.87 -21.78 -13.35
C ASN A 76 -13.77 -22.83 -14.02
N ARG A 77 -13.49 -24.12 -13.80
CA ARG A 77 -14.33 -25.22 -14.28
C ARG A 77 -15.74 -25.15 -13.69
N LEU A 78 -15.85 -25.00 -12.36
CA LEU A 78 -17.15 -24.91 -11.68
C LEU A 78 -17.97 -23.69 -12.12
N ILE A 79 -17.30 -22.57 -12.40
CA ILE A 79 -17.93 -21.37 -12.96
C ILE A 79 -18.45 -21.65 -14.37
N LYS A 80 -17.64 -22.32 -15.21
CA LYS A 80 -18.01 -22.68 -16.58
C LYS A 80 -19.19 -23.65 -16.62
N GLU A 81 -19.21 -24.63 -15.71
CA GLU A 81 -20.29 -25.61 -15.55
C GLU A 81 -21.56 -25.00 -14.93
N GLY A 82 -21.51 -23.75 -14.44
CA GLY A 82 -22.64 -23.08 -13.80
C GLY A 82 -22.96 -23.59 -12.39
N VAL A 83 -22.12 -24.46 -11.83
CA VAL A 83 -22.24 -24.93 -10.43
C VAL A 83 -21.99 -23.78 -9.45
N VAL A 84 -21.04 -22.89 -9.79
CA VAL A 84 -20.76 -21.66 -9.03
C VAL A 84 -21.21 -20.45 -9.84
N THR A 85 -22.36 -19.90 -9.46
CA THR A 85 -22.90 -18.68 -10.06
C THR A 85 -22.60 -17.45 -9.21
N HIS A 86 -22.40 -16.31 -9.86
CA HIS A 86 -22.06 -15.03 -9.21
C HIS A 86 -23.31 -14.22 -8.81
N TRP A 87 -24.50 -14.73 -9.12
CA TRP A 87 -25.79 -14.04 -8.97
C TRP A 87 -26.22 -13.87 -7.50
N HIS A 88 -25.87 -14.80 -6.60
CA HIS A 88 -26.27 -14.75 -5.18
C HIS A 88 -25.35 -13.87 -4.31
N LEU A 89 -24.28 -13.31 -4.88
CA LEU A 89 -23.24 -12.61 -4.12
C LEU A 89 -23.55 -11.11 -3.92
N ALA A 90 -24.83 -10.71 -3.82
CA ALA A 90 -25.20 -9.29 -3.61
C ALA A 90 -24.50 -8.68 -2.38
N SER A 91 -24.42 -9.46 -1.28
CA SER A 91 -23.70 -9.07 -0.07
C SER A 91 -22.18 -8.95 -0.27
N ALA A 92 -21.59 -9.75 -1.15
CA ALA A 92 -20.17 -9.69 -1.48
C ALA A 92 -19.85 -8.53 -2.44
N VAL A 93 -20.74 -8.22 -3.38
CA VAL A 93 -20.65 -7.02 -4.23
C VAL A 93 -20.71 -5.76 -3.37
N GLU A 94 -21.64 -5.70 -2.43
CA GLU A 94 -21.77 -4.55 -1.53
C GLU A 94 -20.54 -4.42 -0.60
N LYS A 95 -20.05 -5.52 -0.03
CA LYS A 95 -18.77 -5.54 0.70
C LYS A 95 -17.62 -5.07 -0.19
N ALA A 96 -17.54 -5.49 -1.45
CA ALA A 96 -16.45 -5.08 -2.34
C ALA A 96 -16.45 -3.56 -2.62
N ARG A 97 -17.62 -2.89 -2.60
CA ARG A 97 -17.74 -1.43 -2.73
C ARG A 97 -17.22 -0.69 -1.51
N THR A 98 -17.53 -1.18 -0.32
CA THR A 98 -17.17 -0.52 0.95
C THR A 98 -15.76 -0.87 1.43
N THR A 99 -15.23 -2.02 1.02
CA THR A 99 -13.90 -2.46 1.46
C THR A 99 -12.81 -1.60 0.80
N GLY A 100 -11.96 -0.98 1.60
CA GLY A 100 -10.75 -0.30 1.10
C GLY A 100 -9.80 -1.26 0.37
N ARG A 101 -8.79 -0.72 -0.33
CA ARG A 101 -7.79 -1.53 -1.07
C ARG A 101 -6.87 -2.40 -0.19
N GLY A 102 -7.11 -2.45 1.13
CA GLY A 102 -6.22 -3.03 2.13
C GLY A 102 -5.13 -2.03 2.56
N GLU A 103 -4.52 -2.29 3.71
CA GLU A 103 -3.38 -1.50 4.18
C GLU A 103 -2.14 -1.77 3.32
N ARG A 104 -1.47 -0.69 2.93
CA ARG A 104 -0.19 -0.75 2.21
C ARG A 104 0.93 -1.03 3.20
N ARG A 105 1.91 -1.83 2.78
CA ARG A 105 3.10 -2.11 3.60
C ARG A 105 4.11 -0.97 3.48
N GLU A 106 5.09 -0.95 4.38
CA GLU A 106 6.09 0.12 4.46
C GLU A 106 6.84 0.30 3.13
N PHE A 107 7.29 -0.81 2.52
CA PHE A 107 7.99 -0.76 1.24
C PHE A 107 7.09 -0.24 0.09
N ASP A 108 5.77 -0.52 0.10
CA ASP A 108 4.84 0.02 -0.92
C ASP A 108 4.71 1.55 -0.78
N LEU A 109 4.72 2.07 0.46
CA LEU A 109 4.66 3.51 0.74
C LEU A 109 5.96 4.21 0.33
N ILE A 110 7.11 3.59 0.58
CA ILE A 110 8.43 4.09 0.15
C ILE A 110 8.49 4.13 -1.37
N GLU A 111 8.14 3.04 -2.07
CA GLU A 111 8.14 2.98 -3.53
C GLU A 111 7.20 4.03 -4.13
N GLN A 112 6.01 4.21 -3.53
CA GLN A 112 5.07 5.25 -3.96
C GLN A 112 5.68 6.65 -3.77
N LYS A 113 6.33 6.93 -2.64
CA LYS A 113 6.99 8.21 -2.37
C LYS A 113 8.07 8.49 -3.41
N GLU A 114 8.89 7.50 -3.75
CA GLU A 114 9.91 7.62 -4.79
C GLU A 114 9.31 7.80 -6.19
N ARG A 115 8.24 7.07 -6.52
CA ARG A 115 7.51 7.25 -7.77
C ARG A 115 6.92 8.65 -7.89
N MET A 116 6.39 9.20 -6.80
CA MET A 116 5.89 10.59 -6.77
C MET A 116 7.02 11.60 -6.94
N LYS A 117 8.22 11.35 -6.39
CA LYS A 117 9.41 12.17 -6.63
C LYS A 117 9.87 12.11 -8.09
N ARG A 118 9.87 10.93 -8.72
CA ARG A 118 10.26 10.75 -10.13
C ARG A 118 9.23 11.34 -11.09
N ASN A 119 7.95 11.06 -10.85
CA ASN A 119 6.83 11.61 -11.62
C ASN A 119 6.50 13.04 -11.18
N SER A 120 7.45 13.73 -10.54
CA SER A 120 7.37 15.13 -10.14
C SER A 120 7.43 16.06 -11.36
N HIS A 121 6.55 15.84 -12.32
CA HIS A 121 6.02 16.90 -13.18
C HIS A 121 5.41 18.04 -12.32
N TYR A 122 5.17 17.81 -11.03
CA TYR A 122 4.86 18.87 -10.08
C TYR A 122 5.94 19.97 -10.03
N GLN A 123 7.23 19.65 -10.21
CA GLN A 123 8.31 20.62 -10.25
C GLN A 123 8.23 21.53 -11.50
N GLU A 124 7.84 20.97 -12.64
CA GLU A 124 7.62 21.70 -13.90
C GLU A 124 6.32 22.53 -13.91
N LYS A 125 5.27 22.08 -13.19
CA LYS A 125 4.00 22.82 -13.05
C LYS A 125 4.00 23.82 -11.90
N THR A 126 4.95 23.73 -10.98
CA THR A 126 5.16 24.79 -10.00
C THR A 126 5.75 26.00 -10.71
N LEU A 127 5.01 27.11 -10.68
CA LEU A 127 5.52 28.44 -11.01
C LEU A 127 6.94 28.61 -10.43
N PRO A 128 7.93 29.08 -11.20
CA PRO A 128 9.30 29.21 -10.68
C PRO A 128 9.33 30.17 -9.47
N PRO A 129 10.29 30.04 -8.55
CA PRO A 129 10.43 30.97 -7.44
C PRO A 129 10.51 32.42 -7.95
N GLY A 130 9.80 33.35 -7.30
CA GLY A 130 9.71 34.76 -7.67
C GLY A 130 8.75 35.09 -8.81
N SER A 131 8.08 34.10 -9.42
CA SER A 131 7.08 34.36 -10.45
C SER A 131 5.71 34.75 -9.88
N LYS A 132 4.92 35.42 -10.71
CA LYS A 132 3.56 35.82 -10.39
C LYS A 132 2.55 34.80 -10.90
N ARG A 133 1.41 34.70 -10.22
CA ARG A 133 0.24 33.94 -10.71
C ARG A 133 -0.44 34.71 -11.85
N ALA A 134 -1.37 34.06 -12.54
CA ALA A 134 -2.23 34.70 -13.54
C ALA A 134 -2.94 35.96 -13.00
N ASP A 135 -3.31 35.96 -11.71
CA ASP A 135 -3.95 37.10 -11.03
C ASP A 135 -2.97 38.24 -10.66
N GLY A 136 -1.68 38.15 -11.02
CA GLY A 136 -0.65 39.15 -10.70
C GLY A 136 -0.07 39.09 -9.28
N ARG A 137 -0.65 38.27 -8.39
CA ARG A 137 -0.17 38.04 -7.01
C ARG A 137 1.10 37.20 -6.98
N ASP A 138 1.93 37.41 -5.97
CA ASP A 138 3.12 36.60 -5.70
C ASP A 138 2.75 35.11 -5.50
N ALA A 139 3.33 34.22 -6.32
CA ALA A 139 3.06 32.79 -6.28
C ALA A 139 3.68 32.09 -5.07
N ASP A 140 4.80 32.60 -4.54
CA ASP A 140 5.50 32.04 -3.41
C ASP A 140 4.81 32.41 -2.11
N ARG A 141 4.39 33.68 -1.97
CA ARG A 141 3.55 34.11 -0.84
C ARG A 141 2.25 33.31 -0.78
N CYS A 142 1.61 33.05 -1.93
CA CYS A 142 0.42 32.19 -1.99
C CYS A 142 0.71 30.74 -1.56
N ARG A 143 1.84 30.16 -1.97
CA ARG A 143 2.24 28.81 -1.60
C ARG A 143 2.54 28.68 -0.11
N GLU A 144 3.26 29.66 0.46
CA GLU A 144 3.57 29.71 1.89
C GLU A 144 2.28 29.81 2.72
N TYR A 145 1.34 30.67 2.32
CA TYR A 145 0.03 30.78 2.96
C TYR A 145 -0.79 29.49 2.87
N GLN A 146 -0.82 28.83 1.71
CA GLN A 146 -1.53 27.55 1.55
C GLN A 146 -0.92 26.44 2.41
N ARG A 147 0.41 26.38 2.52
CA ARG A 147 1.11 25.42 3.41
C ARG A 147 0.75 25.68 4.87
N ALA A 148 0.81 26.93 5.31
CA ALA A 148 0.43 27.34 6.66
C ALA A 148 -1.03 27.00 6.98
N ASN A 149 -1.98 27.29 6.09
CA ASN A 149 -3.39 26.95 6.27
C ASN A 149 -3.64 25.43 6.35
N ARG A 150 -2.96 24.63 5.53
CA ARG A 150 -3.09 23.16 5.57
C ARG A 150 -2.55 22.59 6.88
N ALA A 151 -1.48 23.18 7.43
CA ALA A 151 -0.92 22.80 8.72
C ALA A 151 -1.83 23.23 9.87
N GLN A 152 -2.34 24.46 9.85
CA GLN A 152 -3.29 24.97 10.83
C GLN A 152 -4.57 24.12 10.90
N LYS A 153 -5.11 23.68 9.75
CA LYS A 153 -6.25 22.74 9.70
C LYS A 153 -5.95 21.37 10.32
N LYS A 154 -4.68 20.97 10.39
CA LYS A 154 -4.23 19.75 11.09
C LYS A 154 -3.92 19.98 12.57
N GLY A 155 -4.01 21.23 13.06
CA GLY A 155 -3.70 21.62 14.43
C GLY A 155 -2.34 22.32 14.60
N ASP A 156 -1.50 22.37 13.56
CA ASP A 156 -0.16 22.96 13.63
C ASP A 156 -0.16 24.45 13.25
N ASN A 157 -0.09 25.33 14.24
CA ASN A 157 -0.09 26.78 14.03
C ASN A 157 1.29 27.40 13.72
N SER A 158 2.38 26.67 13.94
CA SER A 158 3.75 27.19 13.84
C SER A 158 4.08 27.81 12.48
N LEU A 159 3.60 27.21 11.39
CA LEU A 159 3.82 27.72 10.02
C LEU A 159 3.02 29.00 9.73
N MET A 160 1.86 29.18 10.37
CA MET A 160 1.07 30.39 10.23
C MET A 160 1.72 31.56 10.96
N ILE A 161 2.28 31.32 12.14
CA ILE A 161 3.03 32.34 12.91
C ILE A 161 4.19 32.86 12.07
N LYS A 162 5.03 31.96 11.53
CA LYS A 162 6.15 32.32 10.64
C LYS A 162 5.70 33.09 9.39
N TYR A 163 4.56 32.70 8.82
CA TYR A 163 3.99 33.41 7.66
C TYR A 163 3.60 34.85 8.02
N LEU A 164 2.93 35.05 9.16
CA LEU A 164 2.48 36.36 9.62
C LEU A 164 3.64 37.27 10.03
N GLU A 165 4.69 36.72 10.64
CA GLU A 165 5.95 37.43 10.92
C GLU A 165 6.61 37.92 9.63
N LYS A 166 6.67 37.05 8.61
CA LYS A 166 7.28 37.37 7.32
C LYS A 166 6.43 38.35 6.49
N TYR A 167 5.10 38.25 6.55
CA TYR A 167 4.16 39.13 5.84
C TYR A 167 3.12 39.70 6.80
N PRO A 168 3.46 40.77 7.53
CA PRO A 168 2.52 41.42 8.44
C PRO A 168 1.30 41.96 7.69
N LYS A 169 0.19 42.17 8.42
CA LYS A 169 -1.02 42.77 7.86
C LYS A 169 -0.68 44.15 7.28
N GLY A 170 -1.02 44.37 6.00
CA GLY A 170 -0.70 45.61 5.27
C GLY A 170 0.50 45.49 4.31
N ALA A 171 1.25 44.38 4.32
CA ALA A 171 2.34 44.17 3.37
C ALA A 171 1.84 44.10 1.91
N PRO A 172 2.56 44.71 0.94
CA PRO A 172 2.18 44.76 -0.48
C PRO A 172 1.98 43.34 -1.05
N ARG A 173 0.96 43.18 -1.90
CA ARG A 173 0.48 41.89 -2.42
C ARG A 173 1.15 41.47 -3.71
#